data_AF-A0A2G9RRT6-F1
#
_entry.id   AF-A0A2G9RRT6-F1
#
_cell.length_a   1.000
_cell.length_b   1.000
_cell.length_c   1.000
_cell.angle_alpha   90.00
_cell.angle_beta   90.00
_cell.angle_gamma   90.00
#
_symmetry.space_group_name_H-M   'P 1'
#
loop_
_entity.id
_entity.type
_entity.pdbx_description
1 polymer ?
#
loop_
_entity_poly.entity_id
_entity_poly.type
_entity_poly.pdbx_seq_one_letter_code
_entity_poly.pdbx_strand_id
1 'polypeptide(L)'
;GAYAFEAEKWQRNVYNLYDAMVNEISQIGSRGKYSSGSRNIAVKENLVELMADICHQLFTENTRILEITQAAFAVTQRDPSASMVPSKRRRIELGWEVVREKLQPSENDFDVIPWLQIVACLIARHPHSLPSSELTPLLTILHQLLVQQRRGERATFVLRCLKEVAVCQMQKNDVIMTPKSDLHKLWTKIWAVTIRSISSPQTEPESFALLGVMLQGGHVSADRDFWKIFSGSAGKPSSSAMHCLSVALALTSCAVPDYLSSGLEQHVHEISGVKRQLKEEIITWLLFGSQDDEMDDASEHAPCINKYFHHPAFHSVLVSLTMKDSNAAMSYFGNPVDW
;
A
#
# COMPACT_ATOMS: atom_id res chain seq x y z
N GLY A 1 -29.08 7.16 -4.88
CA GLY A 1 -28.77 7.47 -6.28
C GLY A 1 -30.01 7.57 -7.17
N ALA A 2 -30.84 6.53 -7.28
CA ALA A 2 -31.83 6.42 -8.36
C ALA A 2 -33.22 7.09 -8.15
N TYR A 3 -33.51 7.66 -6.96
CA TYR A 3 -34.85 8.19 -6.62
C TYR A 3 -34.84 9.62 -6.04
N ALA A 4 -33.80 10.41 -6.30
CA ALA A 4 -33.76 11.79 -5.81
C ALA A 4 -34.68 12.70 -6.65
N PHE A 5 -35.75 13.21 -6.04
CA PHE A 5 -36.73 14.13 -6.65
C PHE A 5 -36.09 15.45 -7.16
N GLU A 6 -34.90 15.81 -6.65
CA GLU A 6 -34.12 16.98 -7.07
C GLU A 6 -32.61 16.66 -6.99
N ALA A 7 -31.95 16.43 -8.14
CA ALA A 7 -30.54 16.04 -8.21
C ALA A 7 -29.59 17.08 -7.60
N GLU A 8 -29.87 18.37 -7.80
CA GLU A 8 -29.08 19.47 -7.23
C GLU A 8 -29.15 19.52 -5.70
N LYS A 9 -30.33 19.27 -5.13
CA LYS A 9 -30.53 19.22 -3.68
C LYS A 9 -29.80 18.04 -3.06
N TRP A 10 -29.81 16.88 -3.73
CA TRP A 10 -29.00 15.73 -3.33
C TRP A 10 -27.51 16.06 -3.35
N GLN A 11 -26.99 16.59 -4.45
CA GLN A 11 -25.58 16.97 -4.57
C GLN A 11 -25.14 17.97 -3.50
N ARG A 12 -25.95 19.00 -3.22
CA ARG A 12 -25.70 19.95 -2.13
C ARG A 12 -25.65 19.28 -0.77
N ASN A 13 -26.56 18.34 -0.48
CA ASN A 13 -26.56 17.61 0.79
C ASN A 13 -25.31 16.71 0.93
N VAL A 14 -24.90 16.04 -0.14
CA VAL A 14 -23.67 15.23 -0.15
C VAL A 14 -22.44 16.11 0.07
N TYR A 15 -22.38 17.30 -0.53
CA TYR A 15 -21.31 18.27 -0.28
C TYR A 15 -21.29 18.76 1.17
N ASN A 16 -22.45 19.12 1.73
CA ASN A 16 -22.54 19.54 3.14
C ASN A 16 -22.08 18.42 4.09
N LEU A 17 -22.43 17.17 3.77
CA LEU A 17 -21.96 16.02 4.52
C LEU A 17 -20.44 15.84 4.38
N TYR A 18 -19.88 15.96 3.17
CA TYR A 18 -18.44 15.95 2.94
C TYR A 18 -17.73 17.00 3.80
N ASP A 19 -18.18 18.26 3.78
CA ASP A 19 -17.58 19.33 4.57
C ASP A 19 -17.65 19.05 6.08
N ALA A 20 -18.80 18.56 6.57
CA ALA A 20 -18.94 18.12 7.96
C ALA A 20 -17.98 16.98 8.32
N MET A 21 -17.80 16.00 7.43
CA MET A 21 -16.87 14.88 7.64
C MET A 21 -15.41 15.32 7.62
N VAL A 22 -15.00 16.19 6.69
CA VAL A 22 -13.64 16.76 6.66
C VAL A 22 -13.35 17.51 7.96
N ASN A 23 -14.31 18.27 8.48
CA ASN A 23 -14.17 18.95 9.76
C ASN A 23 -14.06 17.96 10.94
N GLU A 24 -14.86 16.90 10.97
CA GLU A 24 -14.79 15.87 12.00
C GLU A 24 -13.44 15.13 11.98
N ILE A 25 -12.95 14.75 10.81
CA ILE A 25 -11.63 14.12 10.62
C ILE A 25 -10.51 15.04 11.13
N SER A 26 -10.58 16.33 10.79
CA SER A 26 -9.60 17.33 11.25
C SER A 26 -9.66 17.49 12.78
N GLN A 27 -10.86 17.42 13.39
CA GLN A 27 -11.02 17.46 14.83
C GLN A 27 -10.45 16.21 15.52
N ILE A 28 -10.67 15.02 14.96
CA ILE A 28 -10.07 13.77 15.47
C ILE A 28 -8.55 13.89 15.50
N GLY A 29 -7.95 14.38 14.41
CA GLY A 29 -6.51 14.67 14.34
C GLY A 29 -6.06 15.67 15.42
N SER A 30 -6.83 16.72 15.67
CA SER A 30 -6.47 17.71 16.70
C SER A 30 -6.58 17.19 18.15
N ARG A 31 -7.55 16.33 18.46
CA ARG A 31 -7.80 15.79 19.82
C ARG A 31 -6.77 14.77 20.26
N GLY A 32 -6.11 14.08 19.33
CA GLY A 32 -4.99 13.17 19.63
C GLY A 32 -3.77 13.87 20.26
N LYS A 33 -3.71 15.21 20.25
CA LYS A 33 -2.64 15.99 20.89
C LYS A 33 -2.79 16.13 22.41
N TYR A 34 -3.98 15.90 22.97
CA TYR A 34 -4.28 16.22 24.37
C TYR A 34 -4.97 15.09 25.17
N SER A 35 -5.39 14.01 24.53
CA SER A 35 -6.07 12.92 25.24
C SER A 35 -5.07 11.89 25.79
N SER A 36 -5.17 11.65 27.09
CA SER A 36 -4.31 10.78 27.91
C SER A 36 -3.96 9.43 27.26
N GLY A 37 -2.66 9.14 27.14
CA GLY A 37 -2.09 7.78 27.18
C GLY A 37 -1.90 7.02 25.86
N SER A 38 -2.65 7.29 24.79
CA SER A 38 -2.39 6.65 23.48
C SER A 38 -2.71 7.59 22.31
N ARG A 39 -1.71 7.81 21.44
CA ARG A 39 -1.83 8.59 20.20
C ARG A 39 -2.55 7.76 19.14
N ASN A 40 -3.88 7.71 19.17
CA ASN A 40 -4.63 7.04 18.10
C ASN A 40 -4.98 8.06 17.01
N ILE A 41 -4.15 8.11 15.97
CA ILE A 41 -4.32 9.02 14.82
C ILE A 41 -5.27 8.40 13.78
N ALA A 42 -5.41 7.07 13.81
CA ALA A 42 -6.26 6.33 12.90
C ALA A 42 -7.75 6.65 13.09
N VAL A 43 -8.41 6.98 11.99
CA VAL A 43 -9.86 7.17 11.95
C VAL A 43 -10.56 5.81 12.02
N LYS A 44 -11.71 5.76 12.70
CA LYS A 44 -12.55 4.55 12.77
C LYS A 44 -12.98 4.10 11.38
N GLU A 45 -12.96 2.80 11.15
CA GLU A 45 -13.24 2.17 9.85
C GLU A 45 -14.57 2.61 9.23
N ASN A 46 -15.65 2.64 10.02
CA ASN A 46 -16.96 3.08 9.54
C ASN A 46 -16.99 4.54 9.03
N LEU A 47 -16.18 5.42 9.63
CA LEU A 47 -16.06 6.81 9.19
C LEU A 47 -15.20 6.92 7.92
N VAL A 48 -14.15 6.09 7.83
CA VAL A 48 -13.32 5.96 6.62
C VAL A 48 -14.15 5.47 5.44
N GLU A 49 -14.96 4.42 5.63
CA GLU A 49 -15.85 3.86 4.60
C GLU A 49 -16.89 4.88 4.13
N LEU A 50 -17.56 5.56 5.07
CA LEU A 50 -18.54 6.59 4.73
C LEU A 50 -17.90 7.73 3.92
N MET A 51 -16.72 8.19 4.35
CA MET A 51 -15.99 9.23 3.64
C MET A 51 -15.54 8.78 2.25
N ALA A 52 -15.08 7.53 2.11
CA ALA A 52 -14.75 6.95 0.81
C ALA A 52 -15.97 6.91 -0.13
N ASP A 53 -17.14 6.49 0.36
CA ASP A 53 -18.38 6.45 -0.43
C ASP A 53 -18.87 7.86 -0.84
N ILE A 54 -18.65 8.86 0.02
CA ILE A 54 -18.93 10.28 -0.31
C ILE A 54 -17.94 10.80 -1.36
N CYS A 55 -16.64 10.55 -1.18
CA CYS A 55 -15.60 10.92 -2.14
C CYS A 55 -15.85 10.29 -3.50
N HIS A 56 -16.24 9.00 -3.56
CA HIS A 56 -16.63 8.33 -4.81
C HIS A 56 -17.72 9.11 -5.54
N GLN A 57 -18.80 9.49 -4.82
CA GLN A 57 -19.90 10.24 -5.42
C GLN A 57 -19.48 11.63 -5.91
N LEU A 58 -18.62 12.33 -5.17
CA LEU A 58 -18.23 13.71 -5.46
C LEU A 58 -17.07 13.84 -6.47
N PHE A 59 -16.18 12.86 -6.56
CA PHE A 59 -14.98 12.94 -7.41
C PHE A 59 -15.24 12.47 -8.86
N THR A 60 -16.44 11.95 -9.14
CA THR A 60 -16.86 11.63 -10.51
C THR A 60 -16.93 12.87 -11.40
N GLU A 61 -16.68 12.72 -12.70
CA GLU A 61 -16.56 13.85 -13.64
C GLU A 61 -17.84 14.70 -13.73
N ASN A 62 -19.02 14.09 -13.52
CA ASN A 62 -20.32 14.77 -13.58
C ASN A 62 -20.60 15.70 -12.39
N THR A 63 -19.83 15.60 -11.29
CA THR A 63 -20.04 16.38 -10.06
C THR A 63 -19.04 17.53 -9.87
N ARG A 64 -18.03 17.66 -10.76
CA ARG A 64 -16.99 18.70 -10.66
C ARG A 64 -17.48 20.13 -10.91
N ILE A 65 -18.69 20.29 -11.48
CA ILE A 65 -19.28 21.60 -11.77
C ILE A 65 -20.45 21.82 -10.82
N LEU A 66 -20.15 22.26 -9.60
CA LEU A 66 -21.15 22.71 -8.63
C LEU A 66 -21.11 24.24 -8.55
N GLU A 67 -22.05 24.89 -9.23
CA GLU A 67 -22.33 26.32 -9.03
C GLU A 67 -23.21 26.48 -7.78
N ILE A 68 -22.60 26.42 -6.59
CA ILE A 68 -23.34 26.74 -5.36
C ILE A 68 -23.60 28.25 -5.33
N THR A 69 -24.80 28.64 -5.72
CA THR A 69 -25.32 30.00 -5.48
C THR A 69 -25.53 30.17 -3.98
N GLN A 70 -24.66 30.94 -3.31
CA GLN A 70 -24.68 31.28 -1.88
C GLN A 70 -25.88 32.18 -1.46
N ALA A 71 -27.07 31.99 -2.02
CA ALA A 71 -28.23 32.80 -1.65
C ALA A 71 -28.94 32.32 -0.35
N ALA A 72 -28.66 31.11 0.13
CA ALA A 72 -29.46 30.49 1.18
C ALA A 72 -28.96 30.67 2.63
N PHE A 73 -27.80 31.32 2.86
CA PHE A 73 -27.32 31.60 4.23
C PHE A 73 -27.90 32.90 4.82
N ALA A 74 -28.75 33.62 4.09
CA ALA A 74 -29.46 34.79 4.58
C ALA A 74 -30.93 34.47 4.93
N VAL A 75 -31.18 33.41 5.70
CA VAL A 75 -32.50 33.19 6.33
C VAL A 75 -32.36 33.39 7.84
N THR A 76 -32.00 34.61 8.22
CA THR A 76 -32.42 35.32 9.46
C THR A 76 -31.62 36.62 9.54
N GLN A 77 -32.04 37.65 8.80
CA GLN A 77 -32.23 39.00 9.34
C GLN A 77 -32.80 39.88 8.23
N ARG A 78 -33.92 40.50 8.57
CA ARG A 78 -34.78 41.32 7.72
C ARG A 78 -34.22 42.74 7.77
N ASP A 79 -33.54 43.20 6.73
CA ASP A 79 -33.27 44.62 6.47
C ASP A 79 -33.27 44.92 4.96
N PRO A 80 -34.11 45.84 4.44
CA PRO A 80 -34.29 46.06 3.01
C PRO A 80 -33.37 47.15 2.41
N SER A 81 -32.23 47.45 3.02
CA SER A 81 -31.33 48.50 2.51
C SER A 81 -29.85 48.24 2.81
N ALA A 82 -29.22 47.33 2.07
CA ALA A 82 -27.78 47.29 1.97
C ALA A 82 -27.34 46.58 0.68
N SER A 83 -26.71 47.34 -0.21
CA SER A 83 -25.58 46.96 -1.07
C SER A 83 -25.51 45.49 -1.52
N MET A 84 -25.72 45.26 -2.83
CA MET A 84 -25.34 44.02 -3.51
C MET A 84 -23.84 43.75 -3.31
N VAL A 85 -23.50 42.97 -2.28
CA VAL A 85 -22.17 42.38 -2.15
C VAL A 85 -22.08 41.28 -3.23
N PRO A 86 -21.06 41.28 -4.10
CA PRO A 86 -20.95 40.26 -5.13
C PRO A 86 -20.86 38.90 -4.47
N SER A 87 -21.79 38.00 -4.80
CA SER A 87 -21.75 36.60 -4.37
C SER A 87 -20.39 36.02 -4.76
N LYS A 88 -19.52 35.73 -3.79
CA LYS A 88 -18.26 35.04 -4.04
C LYS A 88 -18.60 33.66 -4.59
N ARG A 89 -18.56 33.53 -5.93
CA ARG A 89 -18.57 32.27 -6.65
C ARG A 89 -17.32 31.49 -6.21
N ARG A 90 -17.42 30.73 -5.12
CA ARG A 90 -16.34 29.83 -4.73
C ARG A 90 -16.46 28.62 -5.64
N ARG A 91 -15.61 28.58 -6.67
CA ARG A 91 -15.39 27.38 -7.48
C ARG A 91 -14.85 26.33 -6.51
N ILE A 92 -15.67 25.32 -6.23
CA ILE A 92 -15.28 24.24 -5.31
C ILE A 92 -14.39 23.31 -6.12
N GLU A 93 -13.13 23.21 -5.75
CA GLU A 93 -12.21 22.22 -6.29
C GLU A 93 -12.64 20.85 -5.74
N LEU A 94 -13.50 20.15 -6.47
CA LEU A 94 -13.94 18.79 -6.17
C LEU A 94 -13.16 17.82 -7.05
N GLY A 95 -12.56 16.81 -6.43
CA GLY A 95 -11.84 15.78 -7.15
C GLY A 95 -10.59 15.29 -6.42
N TRP A 96 -9.78 14.54 -7.16
CA TRP A 96 -8.50 14.01 -6.70
C TRP A 96 -7.48 15.11 -6.40
N GLU A 97 -7.69 16.34 -6.87
CA GLU A 97 -6.98 17.55 -6.45
C GLU A 97 -6.91 17.70 -4.94
N VAL A 98 -8.06 17.52 -4.26
CA VAL A 98 -8.16 17.67 -2.80
C VAL A 98 -7.33 16.60 -2.10
N VAL A 99 -7.36 15.37 -2.62
CA VAL A 99 -6.52 14.28 -2.12
C VAL A 99 -5.05 14.64 -2.25
N ARG A 100 -4.62 15.18 -3.41
CA ARG A 100 -3.23 15.60 -3.61
C ARG A 100 -2.81 16.73 -2.68
N GLU A 101 -3.70 17.66 -2.37
CA GLU A 101 -3.46 18.74 -1.41
C GLU A 101 -3.29 18.19 0.01
N LYS A 102 -4.22 17.32 0.44
CA LYS A 102 -4.24 16.75 1.80
C LYS A 102 -3.12 15.74 2.06
N LEU A 103 -2.64 15.06 1.02
CA LEU A 103 -1.50 14.16 1.07
C LEU A 103 -0.16 14.85 0.79
N GLN A 104 -0.14 16.19 0.61
CA GLN A 104 1.14 16.88 0.42
C GLN A 104 2.10 16.51 1.56
N PRO A 105 3.39 16.29 1.24
CA PRO A 105 4.36 15.92 2.26
C PRO A 105 4.43 17.00 3.35
N SER A 106 3.91 16.66 4.53
CA SER A 106 3.89 17.53 5.70
C SER A 106 4.41 16.76 6.92
N GLU A 107 4.83 17.49 7.95
CA GLU A 107 5.24 16.88 9.23
C GLU A 107 4.04 16.47 10.10
N ASN A 108 2.81 16.84 9.71
CA ASN A 108 1.63 16.62 10.52
C ASN A 108 0.94 15.28 10.18
N ASP A 109 1.34 14.22 10.87
CA ASP A 109 0.73 12.89 10.74
C ASP A 109 -0.80 12.90 10.99
N PHE A 110 -1.28 13.84 11.81
CA PHE A 110 -2.71 13.96 12.14
C PHE A 110 -3.58 14.40 10.96
N ASP A 111 -3.00 15.03 9.95
CA ASP A 111 -3.72 15.39 8.73
C ASP A 111 -3.53 14.31 7.67
N VAL A 112 -2.31 13.78 7.52
CA VAL A 112 -1.97 12.86 6.42
C VAL A 112 -2.53 11.45 6.63
N ILE A 113 -2.43 10.89 7.84
CA ILE A 113 -2.84 9.49 8.11
C ILE A 113 -4.33 9.26 7.83
N PRO A 114 -5.27 10.10 8.31
CA PRO A 114 -6.67 9.95 7.97
C PRO A 114 -6.94 9.91 6.46
N TRP A 115 -6.29 10.80 5.70
CA TRP A 115 -6.45 10.86 4.26
C TRP A 115 -5.83 9.64 3.55
N LEU A 116 -4.72 9.09 4.05
CA LEU A 116 -4.17 7.82 3.54
C LEU A 116 -5.17 6.66 3.74
N GLN A 117 -5.84 6.59 4.89
CA GLN A 117 -6.87 5.58 5.15
C GLN A 117 -8.06 5.72 4.21
N ILE A 118 -8.56 6.95 4.04
CA ILE A 118 -9.70 7.25 3.16
C ILE A 118 -9.37 6.92 1.72
N VAL A 119 -8.17 7.29 1.24
CA VAL A 119 -7.76 7.03 -0.14
C VAL A 119 -7.57 5.54 -0.39
N ALA A 120 -6.93 4.81 0.52
CA ALA A 120 -6.81 3.35 0.42
C ALA A 120 -8.20 2.70 0.33
N CYS A 121 -9.14 3.10 1.21
CA CYS A 121 -10.51 2.59 1.22
C CYS A 121 -11.29 2.95 -0.05
N LEU A 122 -11.18 4.19 -0.53
CA LEU A 122 -11.81 4.67 -1.77
C LEU A 122 -11.35 3.85 -2.97
N ILE A 123 -10.05 3.57 -3.08
CA ILE A 123 -9.48 2.80 -4.18
C ILE A 123 -9.89 1.32 -4.08
N ALA A 124 -9.86 0.74 -2.88
CA ALA A 124 -10.23 -0.66 -2.66
C ALA A 124 -11.71 -0.92 -2.97
N ARG A 125 -12.61 -0.05 -2.51
CA ARG A 125 -14.07 -0.21 -2.69
C ARG A 125 -14.55 0.23 -4.06
N HIS A 126 -13.94 1.27 -4.62
CA HIS A 126 -14.36 1.88 -5.88
C HIS A 126 -13.17 2.09 -6.84
N PRO A 127 -12.53 1.01 -7.37
CA PRO A 127 -11.34 1.12 -8.22
C PRO A 127 -11.54 2.03 -9.45
N HIS A 128 -12.74 2.04 -10.03
CA HIS A 128 -13.10 2.89 -11.17
C HIS A 128 -13.09 4.39 -10.87
N SER A 129 -13.12 4.79 -9.59
CA SER A 129 -13.09 6.20 -9.18
C SER A 129 -11.74 6.87 -9.40
N LEU A 130 -10.65 6.09 -9.49
CA LEU A 130 -9.31 6.59 -9.73
C LEU A 130 -9.08 6.69 -11.25
N PRO A 131 -9.05 7.89 -11.85
CA PRO A 131 -8.77 8.05 -13.27
C PRO A 131 -7.31 7.71 -13.57
N SER A 132 -7.03 7.25 -14.78
CA SER A 132 -5.67 6.89 -15.18
C SER A 132 -4.72 8.09 -15.22
N SER A 133 -5.25 9.31 -15.40
CA SER A 133 -4.50 10.56 -15.27
C SER A 133 -3.99 10.84 -13.85
N GLU A 134 -4.65 10.29 -12.83
CA GLU A 134 -4.35 10.53 -11.41
C GLU A 134 -3.35 9.54 -10.83
N LEU A 135 -3.09 8.44 -11.54
CA LEU A 135 -2.21 7.39 -11.09
C LEU A 135 -0.78 7.89 -10.85
N THR A 136 -0.21 8.61 -11.81
CA THR A 136 1.18 9.10 -11.70
C THR A 136 1.33 10.19 -10.62
N PRO A 137 0.46 11.22 -10.54
CA PRO A 137 0.48 12.19 -9.45
C PRO A 137 0.35 11.56 -8.05
N LEU A 138 -0.61 10.65 -7.87
CA LEU A 138 -0.84 9.99 -6.58
C LEU A 138 0.35 9.15 -6.16
N LEU A 139 0.88 8.31 -7.06
CA LEU A 139 2.07 7.50 -6.78
C LEU A 139 3.29 8.35 -6.46
N THR A 140 3.42 9.53 -7.08
CA THR A 140 4.55 10.43 -6.81
C THR A 140 4.50 10.94 -5.37
N ILE A 141 3.32 11.36 -4.90
CA ILE A 141 3.11 11.81 -3.53
C ILE A 141 3.34 10.66 -2.53
N LEU A 142 2.76 9.49 -2.78
CA LEU A 142 2.93 8.31 -1.92
C LEU A 142 4.41 7.87 -1.83
N HIS A 143 5.12 7.88 -2.95
CA HIS A 143 6.56 7.60 -2.97
C HIS A 143 7.35 8.63 -2.15
N GLN A 144 7.03 9.92 -2.25
CA GLN A 144 7.67 10.98 -1.45
C GLN A 144 7.42 10.78 0.05
N LEU A 145 6.18 10.51 0.45
CA LEU A 145 5.82 10.22 1.85
C LEU A 145 6.59 9.00 2.38
N LEU A 146 6.69 7.93 1.60
CA LEU A 146 7.43 6.72 1.98
C LEU A 146 8.93 6.99 2.10
N VAL A 147 9.51 7.81 1.22
CA VAL A 147 10.92 8.19 1.29
C VAL A 147 11.23 9.06 2.51
N GLN A 148 10.35 10.00 2.86
CA GLN A 148 10.49 10.87 4.03
C GLN A 148 10.50 10.08 5.33
N GLN A 149 9.61 9.09 5.46
CA GLN A 149 9.54 8.26 6.65
C GLN A 149 9.24 6.81 6.26
N ARG A 150 10.31 6.01 6.24
CA ARG A 150 10.26 4.59 5.85
C ARG A 150 9.81 3.66 6.98
N ARG A 151 9.74 4.16 8.22
CA ARG A 151 9.45 3.41 9.45
C ARG A 151 8.41 4.14 10.30
N GLY A 152 7.60 3.39 11.03
CA GLY A 152 6.55 3.93 11.88
C GLY A 152 5.18 3.88 11.24
N GLU A 153 4.18 4.36 11.99
CA GLU A 153 2.76 4.24 11.67
C GLU A 153 2.37 4.90 10.32
N ARG A 154 2.89 6.10 10.02
CA ARG A 154 2.63 6.74 8.71
C ARG A 154 3.06 5.85 7.54
N ALA A 155 4.20 5.17 7.66
CA ALA A 155 4.73 4.33 6.60
C ALA A 155 3.82 3.12 6.31
N THR A 156 3.19 2.53 7.34
CA THR A 156 2.26 1.40 7.15
C THR A 156 1.04 1.82 6.34
N PHE A 157 0.48 3.00 6.62
CA PHE A 157 -0.65 3.56 5.86
C PHE A 157 -0.27 3.92 4.42
N VAL A 158 0.93 4.45 4.19
CA VAL A 158 1.44 4.71 2.83
C VAL A 158 1.59 3.41 2.04
N LEU A 159 2.20 2.38 2.64
CA LEU A 159 2.37 1.06 2.01
C LEU A 159 1.02 0.41 1.69
N ARG A 160 0.05 0.50 2.61
CA ARG A 160 -1.32 0.02 2.37
C ARG A 160 -1.99 0.75 1.21
N CYS A 161 -1.86 2.07 1.14
CA CYS A 161 -2.40 2.87 0.04
C CYS A 161 -1.73 2.50 -1.30
N LEU A 162 -0.40 2.35 -1.33
CA LEU A 162 0.35 1.88 -2.50
C LEU A 162 -0.11 0.50 -2.97
N LYS A 163 -0.40 -0.43 -2.03
CA LYS A 163 -0.92 -1.75 -2.34
C LYS A 163 -2.27 -1.65 -3.06
N GLU A 164 -3.20 -0.86 -2.54
CA GLU A 164 -4.51 -0.66 -3.19
C GLU A 164 -4.39 0.01 -4.56
N VAL A 165 -3.46 0.96 -4.74
CA VAL A 165 -3.17 1.54 -6.06
C VAL A 165 -2.65 0.48 -7.03
N ALA A 166 -1.74 -0.39 -6.58
CA ALA A 166 -1.20 -1.47 -7.41
C ALA A 166 -2.30 -2.47 -7.83
N VAL A 167 -3.18 -2.86 -6.90
CA VAL A 167 -4.36 -3.72 -7.17
C VAL A 167 -5.31 -3.05 -8.17
N CYS A 168 -5.66 -1.78 -7.95
CA CYS A 168 -6.54 -1.03 -8.83
C CYS A 168 -5.95 -0.93 -10.25
N GLN A 169 -4.64 -0.71 -10.36
CA GLN A 169 -3.98 -0.65 -11.66
C GLN A 169 -4.05 -1.98 -12.42
N MET A 170 -4.02 -3.13 -11.75
CA MET A 170 -4.16 -4.44 -12.39
C MET A 170 -5.55 -4.64 -13.05
N GLN A 171 -6.57 -3.91 -12.60
CA GLN A 171 -7.92 -3.96 -13.14
C GLN A 171 -8.12 -3.01 -14.34
N LYS A 172 -7.14 -2.14 -14.60
CA LYS A 172 -7.18 -1.13 -15.66
C LYS A 172 -6.48 -1.63 -16.92
N ASN A 173 -7.25 -1.86 -17.98
CA ASN A 173 -6.72 -2.29 -19.28
C ASN A 173 -6.19 -1.14 -20.15
N ASP A 174 -6.46 0.11 -19.77
CA ASP A 174 -6.10 1.31 -20.53
C ASP A 174 -4.67 1.82 -20.22
N VAL A 175 -4.03 1.31 -19.17
CA VAL A 175 -2.69 1.73 -18.75
C VAL A 175 -1.64 0.72 -19.20
N ILE A 176 -0.96 1.02 -20.31
CA ILE A 176 0.14 0.17 -20.81
C ILE A 176 1.44 0.52 -20.09
N MET A 177 1.91 -0.39 -19.24
CA MET A 177 3.22 -0.29 -18.58
C MET A 177 4.33 -0.73 -19.53
N THR A 178 5.17 0.20 -19.97
CA THR A 178 6.41 -0.13 -20.69
C THR A 178 7.63 0.18 -19.81
N PRO A 179 8.76 -0.54 -19.94
CA PRO A 179 9.96 -0.32 -19.11
C PRO A 179 10.51 1.12 -19.14
N LYS A 180 10.20 1.88 -20.20
CA LYS A 180 10.63 3.27 -20.39
C LYS A 180 9.62 4.29 -19.86
N SER A 181 8.40 3.87 -19.53
CA SER A 181 7.36 4.77 -19.01
C SER A 181 7.75 5.34 -17.65
N ASP A 182 7.36 6.60 -17.39
CA ASP A 182 7.66 7.24 -16.11
C ASP A 182 6.95 6.56 -14.94
N LEU A 183 5.77 5.99 -15.20
CA LEU A 183 5.05 5.14 -14.27
C LEU A 183 5.88 3.89 -13.87
N HIS A 184 6.51 3.21 -14.84
CA HIS A 184 7.37 2.05 -14.54
C HIS A 184 8.57 2.45 -13.70
N LYS A 185 9.25 3.54 -14.07
CA LYS A 185 10.39 4.07 -13.30
C LYS A 185 9.97 4.41 -11.85
N LEU A 186 8.77 4.93 -11.67
CA LEU A 186 8.24 5.26 -10.34
C LEU A 186 7.98 3.99 -9.52
N TRP A 187 7.36 2.95 -10.11
CA TRP A 187 7.22 1.66 -9.46
C TRP A 187 8.57 1.03 -9.10
N THR A 188 9.59 1.12 -9.97
CA THR A 188 10.96 0.66 -9.64
C THR A 188 11.56 1.40 -8.43
N LYS A 189 11.30 2.72 -8.30
CA LYS A 189 11.75 3.49 -7.13
C LYS A 189 11.01 3.05 -5.86
N ILE A 190 9.69 2.87 -5.95
CA ILE A 190 8.85 2.38 -4.86
C ILE A 190 9.34 1.01 -4.39
N TRP A 191 9.54 0.07 -5.32
CA TRP A 191 10.11 -1.26 -5.07
C TRP A 191 11.38 -1.21 -4.22
N ALA A 192 12.37 -0.42 -4.64
CA ALA A 192 13.62 -0.28 -3.92
C ALA A 192 13.45 0.30 -2.51
N VAL A 193 12.46 1.18 -2.30
CA VAL A 193 12.14 1.72 -0.97
C VAL A 193 11.43 0.69 -0.12
N THR A 194 10.46 -0.05 -0.68
CA THR A 194 9.70 -1.10 0.00
C THR A 194 10.61 -2.22 0.51
N ILE A 195 11.55 -2.70 -0.32
CA ILE A 195 12.54 -3.71 0.12
C ILE A 195 13.30 -3.24 1.37
N ARG A 196 13.70 -1.96 1.41
CA ARG A 196 14.41 -1.38 2.56
C ARG A 196 13.52 -1.16 3.79
N SER A 197 12.20 -1.15 3.64
CA SER A 197 11.24 -0.98 4.75
C SER A 197 10.92 -2.29 5.47
N ILE A 198 11.25 -3.46 4.89
CA ILE A 198 11.00 -4.78 5.50
C ILE A 198 11.75 -4.95 6.82
N SER A 199 12.91 -4.31 6.99
CA SER A 199 13.71 -4.42 8.20
C SER A 199 13.04 -3.88 9.47
N SER A 200 11.87 -3.22 9.37
CA SER A 200 11.09 -2.77 10.52
C SER A 200 9.86 -3.66 10.71
N PRO A 201 9.67 -4.31 11.87
CA PRO A 201 8.54 -5.21 12.12
C PRO A 201 7.16 -4.57 11.94
N GLN A 202 7.06 -3.24 12.12
CA GLN A 202 5.79 -2.52 11.96
C GLN A 202 5.37 -2.40 10.49
N THR A 203 6.31 -2.24 9.57
CA THR A 203 6.05 -2.05 8.13
C THR A 203 6.24 -3.32 7.32
N GLU A 204 6.86 -4.35 7.91
CA GLU A 204 7.14 -5.63 7.28
C GLU A 204 5.90 -6.28 6.63
N PRO A 205 4.74 -6.39 7.29
CA PRO A 205 3.57 -7.05 6.69
C PRO A 205 3.07 -6.32 5.45
N GLU A 206 2.88 -5.01 5.54
CA GLU A 206 2.44 -4.17 4.43
C GLU A 206 3.48 -4.07 3.31
N SER A 207 4.78 -4.15 3.64
CA SER A 207 5.86 -4.16 2.65
C SER A 207 5.81 -5.44 1.81
N PHE A 208 5.72 -6.60 2.45
CA PHE A 208 5.57 -7.87 1.73
C PHE A 208 4.26 -7.95 0.93
N ALA A 209 3.17 -7.40 1.48
CA ALA A 209 1.90 -7.33 0.76
C ALA A 209 2.02 -6.52 -0.53
N LEU A 210 2.64 -5.34 -0.46
CA LEU A 210 2.88 -4.50 -1.63
C LEU A 210 3.80 -5.19 -2.65
N LEU A 211 4.90 -5.81 -2.23
CA LEU A 211 5.81 -6.52 -3.14
C LEU A 211 5.10 -7.66 -3.88
N GLY A 212 4.27 -8.44 -3.18
CA GLY A 212 3.49 -9.52 -3.77
C GLY A 212 2.56 -9.02 -4.87
N VAL A 213 1.78 -7.96 -4.59
CA VAL A 213 0.89 -7.35 -5.60
C VAL A 213 1.68 -6.75 -6.77
N MET A 214 2.84 -6.14 -6.51
CA MET A 214 3.69 -5.58 -7.57
C MET A 214 4.22 -6.65 -8.53
N LEU A 215 4.57 -7.82 -8.01
CA LEU A 215 4.99 -8.97 -8.82
C LEU A 215 3.80 -9.53 -9.62
N GLN A 216 2.64 -9.72 -8.98
CA GLN A 216 1.42 -10.21 -9.63
C GLN A 216 0.97 -9.30 -10.77
N GLY A 217 1.02 -7.98 -10.57
CA GLY A 217 0.67 -7.00 -11.58
C GLY A 217 1.73 -6.78 -12.66
N GLY A 218 2.89 -7.43 -12.55
CA GLY A 218 4.01 -7.23 -13.48
C GLY A 218 4.55 -5.80 -13.48
N HIS A 219 4.35 -5.03 -12.40
CA HIS A 219 4.79 -3.64 -12.28
C HIS A 219 6.32 -3.54 -12.22
N VAL A 220 6.97 -4.52 -11.60
CA VAL A 220 8.43 -4.69 -11.47
C VAL A 220 8.77 -6.18 -11.49
N SER A 221 9.90 -6.57 -12.05
CA SER A 221 10.41 -7.95 -12.02
C SER A 221 11.16 -8.24 -10.72
N ALA A 222 11.04 -9.47 -10.20
CA ALA A 222 11.85 -9.92 -9.05
C ALA A 222 13.34 -9.82 -9.37
N ASP A 223 14.05 -8.96 -8.65
CA ASP A 223 15.47 -8.71 -8.81
C ASP A 223 16.31 -9.45 -7.75
N ARG A 224 17.62 -9.28 -7.83
CA ARG A 224 18.56 -9.90 -6.89
C ARG A 224 18.29 -9.49 -5.45
N ASP A 225 17.94 -8.22 -5.24
CA ASP A 225 17.76 -7.65 -3.89
C ASP A 225 16.50 -8.24 -3.24
N PHE A 226 15.46 -8.56 -4.02
CA PHE A 226 14.30 -9.31 -3.55
C PHE A 226 14.65 -10.73 -3.12
N TRP A 227 15.37 -11.49 -3.95
CA TRP A 227 15.73 -12.87 -3.61
C TRP A 227 16.65 -12.97 -2.39
N LYS A 228 17.50 -11.96 -2.19
CA LYS A 228 18.39 -11.84 -1.01
C LYS A 228 17.61 -11.74 0.31
N ILE A 229 16.35 -11.30 0.28
CA ILE A 229 15.49 -11.25 1.47
C ILE A 229 15.31 -12.67 2.06
N PHE A 230 15.19 -13.67 1.18
CA PHE A 230 14.87 -15.05 1.53
C PHE A 230 16.12 -15.93 1.70
N SER A 231 17.32 -15.38 1.58
CA SER A 231 18.58 -16.12 1.70
C SER A 231 19.19 -16.09 3.10
N GLY A 232 18.40 -15.77 4.14
CA GLY A 232 18.87 -15.70 5.54
C GLY A 232 19.53 -14.38 5.95
N SER A 233 19.84 -13.49 5.01
CA SER A 233 20.59 -12.26 5.29
C SER A 233 19.76 -11.07 5.80
N ALA A 234 18.43 -11.11 5.66
CA ALA A 234 17.56 -9.95 5.86
C ALA A 234 16.52 -10.07 6.98
N GLY A 235 16.31 -11.27 7.56
CA GLY A 235 15.38 -11.46 8.68
C GLY A 235 14.84 -12.88 8.83
N LYS A 236 14.10 -13.11 9.92
CA LYS A 236 13.41 -14.37 10.21
C LYS A 236 12.20 -14.56 9.29
N PRO A 237 11.82 -15.79 8.92
CA PRO A 237 10.58 -16.03 8.19
C PRO A 237 9.38 -15.51 8.97
N SER A 238 8.41 -14.96 8.25
CA SER A 238 7.13 -14.49 8.76
C SER A 238 6.00 -14.97 7.86
N SER A 239 4.75 -14.86 8.32
CA SER A 239 3.58 -15.19 7.50
C SER A 239 3.57 -14.41 6.18
N SER A 240 3.78 -13.10 6.27
CA SER A 240 3.78 -12.19 5.13
C SER A 240 4.94 -12.47 4.16
N ALA A 241 6.13 -12.78 4.68
CA ALA A 241 7.29 -13.15 3.87
C ALA A 241 7.02 -14.43 3.06
N MET A 242 6.45 -15.47 3.70
CA MET A 242 6.13 -16.73 3.03
C MET A 242 5.04 -16.55 1.97
N HIS A 243 4.01 -15.75 2.25
CA HIS A 243 2.98 -15.45 1.26
C HIS A 243 3.56 -14.73 0.05
N CYS A 244 4.42 -13.72 0.26
CA CYS A 244 5.09 -13.01 -0.82
C CYS A 244 5.99 -13.95 -1.65
N LEU A 245 6.74 -14.83 -0.99
CA LEU A 245 7.56 -15.84 -1.66
C LEU A 245 6.72 -16.85 -2.46
N SER A 246 5.59 -17.31 -1.90
CA SER A 246 4.63 -18.19 -2.57
C SER A 246 4.09 -17.54 -3.85
N VAL A 247 3.70 -16.26 -3.77
CA VAL A 247 3.27 -15.47 -4.93
C VAL A 247 4.38 -15.39 -5.97
N ALA A 248 5.62 -15.08 -5.58
CA ALA A 248 6.74 -15.00 -6.52
C ALA A 248 6.99 -16.34 -7.22
N LEU A 249 6.97 -17.46 -6.48
CA LEU A 249 7.19 -18.80 -7.04
C LEU A 249 6.05 -19.28 -7.96
N ALA A 250 4.85 -18.73 -7.81
CA ALA A 250 3.72 -19.06 -8.67
C ALA A 250 3.79 -18.35 -10.04
N LEU A 251 4.58 -17.29 -10.15
CA LEU A 251 4.67 -16.48 -11.35
C LEU A 251 5.77 -17.00 -12.28
N THR A 252 5.39 -17.34 -13.52
CA THR A 252 6.33 -17.81 -14.55
C THR A 252 7.41 -16.79 -14.90
N SER A 253 7.16 -15.50 -14.67
CA SER A 253 8.11 -14.41 -14.86
C SER A 253 9.18 -14.34 -13.76
N CYS A 254 9.00 -15.03 -12.64
CA CYS A 254 9.86 -14.97 -11.45
C CYS A 254 10.62 -16.30 -11.27
N ALA A 255 11.44 -16.66 -12.24
CA ALA A 255 12.32 -17.83 -12.10
C ALA A 255 13.36 -17.59 -10.99
N VAL A 256 13.46 -18.52 -10.04
CA VAL A 256 14.47 -18.47 -8.97
C VAL A 256 15.86 -18.59 -9.59
N PRO A 257 16.75 -17.60 -9.40
CA PRO A 257 18.13 -17.70 -9.88
C PRO A 257 18.87 -18.88 -9.24
N ASP A 258 19.76 -19.55 -9.97
CA ASP A 258 20.55 -20.65 -9.41
C ASP A 258 21.55 -20.16 -8.34
N TYR A 259 22.08 -18.94 -8.52
CA TYR A 259 23.06 -18.31 -7.63
C TYR A 259 22.86 -16.80 -7.55
N LEU A 260 23.10 -16.22 -6.37
CA LEU A 260 23.22 -14.77 -6.18
C LEU A 260 24.69 -14.37 -6.38
N SER A 261 25.11 -14.02 -7.60
CA SER A 261 26.50 -13.58 -7.81
C SER A 261 26.73 -12.19 -7.19
N SER A 262 27.46 -12.15 -6.07
CA SER A 262 28.09 -10.93 -5.55
C SER A 262 29.38 -10.66 -6.33
N GLY A 263 29.47 -9.51 -7.00
CA GLY A 263 30.67 -9.08 -7.72
C GLY A 263 31.84 -8.67 -6.83
N LEU A 264 31.75 -8.82 -5.51
CA LEU A 264 32.81 -8.39 -4.58
C LEU A 264 33.03 -9.30 -3.37
N GLU A 265 32.38 -10.47 -3.29
CA GLU A 265 32.58 -11.45 -2.20
C GLU A 265 33.21 -12.76 -2.67
N GLN A 266 33.92 -12.73 -3.80
CA GLN A 266 34.67 -13.91 -4.27
C GLN A 266 35.91 -14.23 -3.41
N HIS A 267 36.38 -13.32 -2.55
CA HIS A 267 37.66 -13.50 -1.86
C HIS A 267 37.60 -14.07 -0.43
N VAL A 268 36.43 -14.35 0.13
CA VAL A 268 36.34 -14.89 1.52
C VAL A 268 35.67 -16.28 1.58
N HIS A 269 34.95 -16.71 0.54
CA HIS A 269 34.25 -18.00 0.52
C HIS A 269 34.95 -19.11 -0.28
N GLU A 270 36.22 -18.94 -0.64
CA GLU A 270 36.99 -19.94 -1.40
C GLU A 270 37.51 -21.12 -0.57
N ILE A 271 37.31 -21.15 0.75
CA ILE A 271 37.89 -22.18 1.62
C ILE A 271 37.01 -23.45 1.72
N SER A 272 35.75 -23.45 1.29
CA SER A 272 34.86 -24.63 1.39
C SER A 272 34.17 -25.10 0.09
N GLY A 273 34.54 -24.57 -1.08
CA GLY A 273 34.32 -25.20 -2.39
C GLY A 273 32.90 -25.52 -2.86
N VAL A 274 31.85 -25.31 -2.06
CA VAL A 274 30.46 -25.61 -2.41
C VAL A 274 29.67 -24.31 -2.43
N LYS A 275 29.43 -23.76 -3.63
CA LYS A 275 28.41 -22.72 -3.81
C LYS A 275 27.06 -23.34 -3.52
N ARG A 276 26.45 -22.97 -2.39
CA ARG A 276 25.09 -23.38 -2.05
C ARG A 276 24.14 -22.74 -3.06
N GLN A 277 23.20 -23.52 -3.60
CA GLN A 277 22.23 -22.98 -4.55
C GLN A 277 21.26 -22.05 -3.82
N LEU A 278 20.77 -20.99 -4.46
CA LEU A 278 19.82 -20.07 -3.82
C LEU A 278 18.56 -20.81 -3.33
N LYS A 279 18.09 -21.83 -4.05
CA LYS A 279 16.99 -22.68 -3.61
C LYS A 279 17.28 -23.36 -2.26
N GLU A 280 18.48 -23.86 -2.07
CA GLU A 280 18.92 -24.48 -0.81
C GLU A 280 19.03 -23.44 0.30
N GLU A 281 19.50 -22.22 0.01
CA GLU A 281 19.51 -21.10 0.96
C GLU A 281 18.09 -20.72 1.41
N ILE A 282 17.14 -20.63 0.47
CA ILE A 282 15.73 -20.33 0.77
C ILE A 282 15.10 -21.46 1.59
N ILE A 283 15.37 -22.72 1.25
CA ILE A 283 14.90 -23.89 2.03
C ILE A 283 15.47 -23.84 3.45
N THR A 284 16.77 -23.55 3.59
CA THR A 284 17.44 -23.45 4.90
C THR A 284 16.84 -22.32 5.72
N TRP A 285 16.64 -21.15 5.12
CA TRP A 285 15.98 -20.01 5.75
C TRP A 285 14.55 -20.36 6.19
N LEU A 286 13.77 -21.04 5.34
CA LEU A 286 12.39 -21.41 5.62
C LEU A 286 12.30 -22.39 6.81
N LEU A 287 13.19 -23.38 6.86
CA LEU A 287 13.19 -24.44 7.86
C LEU A 287 13.76 -24.00 9.22
N PHE A 288 14.84 -23.21 9.21
CA PHE A 288 15.65 -22.92 10.40
C PHE A 288 15.70 -21.45 10.81
N GLY A 289 15.20 -20.53 9.98
CA GLY A 289 15.30 -19.09 10.21
C GLY A 289 16.71 -18.52 10.03
N SER A 290 16.88 -17.21 10.24
CA SER A 290 18.21 -16.57 10.27
C SER A 290 18.95 -17.01 11.54
N GLN A 291 20.10 -17.65 11.37
CA GLN A 291 20.88 -18.33 12.42
C GLN A 291 21.66 -17.35 13.33
N ASP A 292 21.08 -16.22 13.71
CA ASP A 292 21.80 -15.07 14.29
C ASP A 292 21.36 -14.67 15.71
N ASP A 293 20.53 -15.47 16.39
CA ASP A 293 20.26 -15.24 17.82
C ASP A 293 21.31 -15.96 18.66
N GLU A 294 22.33 -15.19 19.04
CA GLU A 294 23.15 -15.27 20.26
C GLU A 294 23.99 -16.54 20.47
N MET A 295 25.32 -16.33 20.58
CA MET A 295 26.20 -17.21 21.33
C MET A 295 25.61 -17.42 22.74
N ASP A 296 24.94 -18.55 22.96
CA ASP A 296 24.75 -19.06 24.31
C ASP A 296 25.07 -20.56 24.35
N ASP A 297 25.71 -20.93 25.45
CA ASP A 297 26.49 -22.14 25.62
C ASP A 297 25.72 -23.45 25.34
N ALA A 298 26.45 -24.40 24.76
CA ALA A 298 26.26 -25.85 24.84
C ALA A 298 24.91 -26.36 25.39
N SER A 299 23.91 -26.48 24.52
CA SER A 299 22.84 -27.48 24.68
C SER A 299 22.25 -27.85 23.31
N GLU A 300 21.93 -29.12 23.14
CA GLU A 300 21.47 -29.77 21.90
C GLU A 300 20.48 -28.90 21.12
N HIS A 301 20.90 -28.41 19.95
CA HIS A 301 20.05 -27.64 19.04
C HIS A 301 19.04 -28.59 18.40
N ALA A 302 17.90 -28.79 19.05
CA ALA A 302 16.74 -29.36 18.38
C ALA A 302 16.43 -28.47 17.17
N PRO A 303 16.24 -29.04 15.96
CA PRO A 303 15.85 -28.23 14.81
C PRO A 303 14.48 -27.64 15.12
N CYS A 304 14.45 -26.34 15.41
CA CYS A 304 13.23 -25.58 15.58
C CYS A 304 12.56 -25.47 14.21
N ILE A 305 11.88 -26.54 13.77
CA ILE A 305 11.02 -26.49 12.59
C ILE A 305 10.12 -25.29 12.79
N ASN A 306 10.18 -24.38 11.83
CA ASN A 306 9.53 -23.10 11.90
C ASN A 306 8.07 -23.22 12.38
N LYS A 307 7.64 -22.35 13.31
CA LYS A 307 6.27 -22.28 13.85
C LYS A 307 5.19 -22.17 12.77
N TYR A 308 5.59 -21.82 11.55
CA TYR A 308 4.75 -21.75 10.35
C TYR A 308 4.55 -23.09 9.62
N PHE A 309 5.01 -24.22 10.17
CA PHE A 309 4.84 -25.53 9.54
C PHE A 309 3.38 -25.86 9.19
N HIS A 310 2.42 -25.38 9.98
CA HIS A 310 0.98 -25.59 9.71
C HIS A 310 0.40 -24.64 8.66
N HIS A 311 1.19 -23.71 8.13
CA HIS A 311 0.71 -22.69 7.21
C HIS A 311 0.68 -23.23 5.77
N PRO A 312 -0.45 -23.16 5.04
CA PRO A 312 -0.54 -23.68 3.67
C PRO A 312 0.55 -23.12 2.72
N ALA A 313 0.82 -21.82 2.84
CA ALA A 313 1.89 -21.17 2.07
C ALA A 313 3.26 -21.83 2.30
N PHE A 314 3.59 -22.25 3.52
CA PHE A 314 4.85 -22.92 3.85
C PHE A 314 5.02 -24.22 3.04
N HIS A 315 3.98 -25.07 3.02
CA HIS A 315 4.01 -26.32 2.25
C HIS A 315 4.13 -26.06 0.74
N SER A 316 3.37 -25.10 0.21
CA SER A 316 3.42 -24.75 -1.21
C SER A 316 4.81 -24.30 -1.66
N VAL A 317 5.46 -23.46 -0.85
CA VAL A 317 6.81 -22.94 -1.09
C VAL A 317 7.83 -24.07 -1.02
N LEU A 318 7.79 -24.88 0.04
CA LEU A 318 8.77 -25.96 0.26
C LEU A 318 8.71 -27.01 -0.85
N VAL A 319 7.51 -27.42 -1.27
CA VAL A 319 7.34 -28.36 -2.39
C VAL A 319 7.84 -27.72 -3.69
N SER A 320 7.50 -26.45 -3.94
CA SER A 320 7.90 -25.78 -5.19
C SER A 320 9.41 -25.57 -5.31
N LEU A 321 10.10 -25.36 -4.19
CA LEU A 321 11.56 -25.23 -4.17
C LEU A 321 12.28 -26.58 -4.35
N THR A 322 11.67 -27.69 -3.91
CA THR A 322 12.25 -29.03 -4.05
C THR A 322 11.96 -29.68 -5.40
N MET A 323 10.93 -29.22 -6.11
CA MET A 323 10.63 -29.67 -7.47
C MET A 323 11.51 -28.97 -8.52
N LYS A 324 11.81 -29.70 -9.60
CA LYS A 324 12.58 -29.17 -10.73
C LYS A 324 11.87 -28.00 -11.41
N ASP A 325 10.54 -28.06 -11.51
CA ASP A 325 9.68 -26.99 -12.01
C ASP A 325 8.83 -26.43 -10.87
N SER A 326 9.26 -25.27 -10.35
CA SER A 326 8.60 -24.59 -9.24
C SER A 326 7.23 -24.01 -9.64
N ASN A 327 7.06 -23.59 -10.90
CA ASN A 327 5.79 -23.04 -11.38
C ASN A 327 4.72 -24.13 -11.51
N ALA A 328 5.10 -25.28 -12.07
CA ALA A 328 4.19 -26.43 -12.16
C ALA A 328 3.73 -26.90 -10.77
N ALA A 329 4.66 -26.94 -9.80
CA ALA A 329 4.34 -27.28 -8.41
C ALA A 329 3.35 -26.26 -7.80
N MET A 330 3.60 -24.96 -7.94
CA MET A 330 2.69 -23.92 -7.45
C MET A 330 1.31 -23.99 -8.11
N SER A 331 1.25 -24.26 -9.42
CA SER A 331 -0.03 -24.42 -10.14
C SER A 331 -0.88 -25.58 -9.60
N TYR A 332 -0.25 -26.64 -9.09
CA TYR A 332 -0.92 -27.79 -8.47
C TYR A 332 -1.57 -27.41 -7.12
N PHE A 333 -0.96 -26.52 -6.35
CA PHE A 333 -1.52 -26.06 -5.07
C PHE A 333 -2.62 -25.00 -5.22
N GLY A 334 -2.91 -24.54 -6.44
CA GLY A 334 -3.84 -23.44 -6.71
C GLY A 334 -3.19 -22.07 -6.43
N ASN A 335 -3.60 -21.05 -7.20
CA ASN A 335 -3.10 -19.69 -6.98
C ASN A 335 -3.38 -19.26 -5.53
N PRO A 336 -2.39 -18.71 -4.81
CA PRO A 336 -2.65 -18.07 -3.53
C PRO A 336 -3.47 -16.80 -3.78
N VAL A 337 -4.80 -16.90 -3.75
CA VAL A 337 -5.71 -15.76 -3.83
C VAL A 337 -6.61 -15.82 -2.62
N ASP A 338 -6.27 -15.00 -1.62
CA ASP A 338 -7.17 -14.01 -1.00
C ASP A 338 -6.32 -13.23 0.03
N TRP A 339 -6.35 -11.89 -0.10
CA TRP A 339 -5.63 -10.93 0.75
C TRP A 339 -6.49 -10.48 1.93
#